data_AF-A0A935HJ31-F1
#
_entry.id   AF-A0A935HJ31-F1
#
_cell.length_a   1.000
_cell.length_b   1.000
_cell.length_c   1.000
_cell.angle_alpha   90.00
_cell.angle_beta   90.00
_cell.angle_gamma   90.00
#
_symmetry.space_group_name_H-M   'P 1'
#
loop_
_entity.id
_entity.type
_entity.pdbx_description
1 polymer ?
#
loop_
_entity_poly.entity_id
_entity_poly.type
_entity_poly.pdbx_seq_one_letter_code
_entity_poly.pdbx_strand_id
1 'polypeptide(L)'
;MKLSLSKSGISLAEKFWKRILETSAKISEKKNLTTLGPVTINNNHPFSKGKNGFQISPRLQELMVYSAQLDSYENCNEVLEKYIDIKVSASQVWRVANVYGEEVGKTISEEIVLTPCKKEEVIYGMADGSMIFTREEGWKEVKVGRIFKSSSCIHAGDKPGLDKQFPVFGLSK
;
A
#
# COMPACT_ATOMS: atom_id res chain seq x y z
N MET A 1 12.52 62.00 38.09
CA MET A 1 11.86 62.23 36.78
C MET A 1 11.01 61.00 36.47
N LYS A 2 9.71 61.01 36.81
CA LYS A 2 8.79 59.88 36.55
C LYS A 2 8.37 59.98 35.09
N LEU A 3 8.86 59.07 34.24
CA LEU A 3 8.35 58.89 32.88
C LEU A 3 6.91 58.36 32.97
N SER A 4 5.93 59.25 32.92
CA SER A 4 4.53 58.88 32.78
C SER A 4 4.30 58.43 31.34
N LEU A 5 4.31 57.12 31.11
CA LEU A 5 3.87 56.56 29.83
C LEU A 5 2.37 56.87 29.67
N SER A 6 2.06 57.62 28.62
CA SER A 6 0.69 57.92 28.21
C SER A 6 -0.14 56.64 28.06
N LYS A 7 -1.39 56.66 28.51
CA LYS A 7 -2.38 55.57 28.34
C LYS A 7 -2.51 55.11 26.88
N SER A 8 -2.20 55.99 25.91
CA SER A 8 -2.19 55.64 24.49
C SER A 8 -1.07 54.67 24.08
N GLY A 9 0.10 54.73 24.74
CA GLY A 9 1.24 53.86 24.45
C GLY A 9 1.04 52.42 24.96
N ILE A 10 0.33 52.26 26.07
CA ILE A 10 -0.03 50.94 26.64
C ILE A 10 -1.02 50.23 25.71
N SER A 11 -2.04 50.95 25.20
CA SER A 11 -3.00 50.41 24.22
C SER A 11 -2.32 50.02 22.90
N LEU A 12 -1.30 50.74 22.45
CA LEU A 12 -0.55 50.41 21.24
C LEU A 12 0.31 49.16 21.44
N ALA A 13 0.99 49.03 22.59
CA ALA A 13 1.75 47.84 22.93
C ALA A 13 0.86 46.61 23.09
N GLU A 14 -0.32 46.73 23.73
CA GLU A 14 -1.29 45.65 23.86
C GLU A 14 -1.90 45.24 22.51
N LYS A 15 -2.20 46.20 21.63
CA LYS A 15 -2.65 45.91 20.25
C LYS A 15 -1.55 45.26 19.43
N PHE A 16 -0.30 45.67 19.63
CA PHE A 16 0.85 45.07 18.96
C PHE A 16 1.12 43.65 19.44
N TRP A 17 1.05 43.39 20.76
CA TRP A 17 1.16 42.04 21.33
C TRP A 17 -0.02 41.15 20.98
N LYS A 18 -1.27 41.65 20.99
CA LYS A 18 -2.44 40.92 20.47
C LYS A 18 -2.27 40.57 19.00
N ARG A 19 -1.79 41.51 18.19
CA ARG A 19 -1.52 41.26 16.78
C ARG A 19 -0.38 40.28 16.60
N ILE A 20 0.69 40.31 17.39
CA ILE A 20 1.74 39.28 17.36
C ILE A 20 1.19 37.91 17.79
N LEU A 21 0.32 37.84 18.79
CA LEU A 21 -0.35 36.59 19.21
C LEU A 21 -1.34 36.08 18.15
N GLU A 22 -2.03 36.97 17.43
CA GLU A 22 -2.91 36.63 16.29
C GLU A 22 -2.11 36.31 15.00
N THR A 23 -0.92 36.90 14.85
CA THR A 23 0.02 36.69 13.72
C THR A 23 1.04 35.59 14.03
N SER A 24 1.00 35.00 15.24
CA SER A 24 1.69 33.76 15.58
C SER A 24 1.14 32.72 14.63
N ALA A 25 1.89 32.46 13.56
CA ALA A 25 1.43 31.81 12.35
C ALA A 25 0.50 30.64 12.70
N LYS A 26 -0.76 30.70 12.25
CA LYS A 26 -1.70 29.57 12.32
C LYS A 26 -0.92 28.34 11.86
N ILE A 27 -0.54 27.50 12.81
CA ILE A 27 0.22 26.30 12.51
C ILE A 27 -0.72 25.48 11.66
N SER A 28 -0.38 25.31 10.38
CA SER A 28 -1.24 24.52 9.51
C SER A 28 -1.11 23.07 9.95
N GLU A 29 -2.21 22.49 10.40
CA GLU A 29 -2.30 21.13 10.91
C GLU A 29 -3.03 20.26 9.90
N LYS A 30 -2.74 18.96 9.93
CA LYS A 30 -3.37 17.98 9.06
C LYS A 30 -3.64 16.70 9.80
N LYS A 31 -4.81 16.13 9.50
CA LYS A 31 -5.32 14.92 10.11
C LYS A 31 -4.80 13.72 9.33
N ASN A 32 -4.08 12.85 10.03
CA ASN A 32 -3.51 11.62 9.49
C ASN A 32 -4.20 10.43 10.15
N LEU A 33 -4.60 9.43 9.36
CA LEU A 33 -5.20 8.20 9.89
C LEU A 33 -4.10 7.20 10.23
N THR A 34 -4.10 6.69 11.46
CA THR A 34 -3.12 5.72 11.96
C THR A 34 -3.82 4.47 12.49
N THR A 35 -3.06 3.42 12.81
CA THR A 35 -3.59 2.20 13.46
C THR A 35 -4.13 2.42 14.87
N LEU A 36 -3.89 3.58 15.48
CA LEU A 36 -4.45 3.99 16.77
C LEU A 36 -5.58 5.02 16.61
N GLY A 37 -6.05 5.24 15.38
CA GLY A 37 -7.04 6.26 15.04
C GLY A 37 -6.42 7.54 14.46
N PRO A 38 -7.24 8.61 14.36
CA PRO A 38 -6.82 9.85 13.72
C PRO A 38 -5.92 10.69 14.64
N VAL A 39 -4.78 11.14 14.11
CA VAL A 39 -3.86 12.05 14.79
C VAL A 39 -3.73 13.34 13.99
N THR A 40 -3.81 14.48 14.66
CA THR A 40 -3.60 15.80 14.06
C THR A 40 -2.14 16.22 14.28
N ILE A 41 -1.43 16.52 13.21
CA ILE A 41 0.00 16.82 13.24
C ILE A 41 0.26 18.08 12.41
N ASN A 42 1.22 18.89 12.85
CA ASN A 42 1.72 20.03 12.10
C ASN A 42 2.19 19.61 10.69
N ASN A 43 1.83 20.38 9.66
CA ASN A 43 2.19 20.12 8.27
C ASN A 43 3.70 20.08 8.01
N ASN A 44 4.49 20.77 8.83
CA ASN A 44 5.95 20.76 8.72
C ASN A 44 6.58 19.47 9.27
N HIS A 45 5.84 18.65 10.01
CA HIS A 45 6.36 17.41 10.57
C HIS A 45 6.61 16.38 9.45
N PRO A 46 7.72 15.62 9.47
CA PRO A 46 8.01 14.59 8.45
C PRO A 46 6.87 13.57 8.26
N PHE A 47 6.14 13.25 9.32
CA PHE A 47 4.97 12.34 9.25
C PHE A 47 3.81 12.90 8.43
N SER A 48 3.69 14.22 8.29
CA SER A 48 2.65 14.86 7.47
C SER A 48 2.98 14.78 5.97
N LYS A 49 4.22 14.41 5.61
CA LYS A 49 4.59 14.04 4.24
C LYS A 49 4.00 12.66 3.95
N GLY A 50 2.81 12.65 3.34
CA GLY A 50 2.09 11.41 3.05
C GLY A 50 2.91 10.47 2.18
N LYS A 51 3.11 9.23 2.63
CA LYS A 51 3.75 8.19 1.82
C LYS A 51 2.76 7.70 0.76
N ASN A 52 3.23 7.56 -0.48
CA ASN A 52 2.43 7.16 -1.65
C ASN A 52 1.20 8.05 -1.90
N GLY A 53 1.27 9.32 -1.50
CA GLY A 53 0.19 10.30 -1.68
C GLY A 53 -0.94 10.21 -0.65
N PHE A 54 -0.88 9.28 0.31
CA PHE A 54 -1.92 9.08 1.30
C PHE A 54 -1.59 9.77 2.64
N GLN A 55 -2.63 10.29 3.31
CA GLN A 55 -2.57 10.80 4.69
C GLN A 55 -2.91 9.69 5.68
N ILE A 56 -2.30 8.53 5.43
CA ILE A 56 -2.51 7.28 6.14
C ILE A 56 -1.13 6.80 6.56
N SER A 57 -0.97 6.40 7.82
CA SER A 57 0.30 5.87 8.31
C SER A 57 0.75 4.67 7.46
N PRO A 58 2.06 4.50 7.18
CA PRO A 58 2.56 3.37 6.40
C PRO A 58 2.07 2.01 6.92
N ARG A 59 2.02 1.85 8.25
CA ARG A 59 1.53 0.62 8.88
C ARG A 59 0.06 0.33 8.58
N LEU A 60 -0.80 1.35 8.58
CA LEU A 60 -2.20 1.15 8.23
C LEU A 60 -2.36 0.86 6.73
N GLN A 61 -1.55 1.48 5.87
CA GLN A 61 -1.54 1.14 4.44
C GLN A 61 -1.18 -0.34 4.21
N GLU A 62 -0.14 -0.85 4.88
CA GLU A 62 0.24 -2.26 4.82
C GLU A 62 -0.91 -3.19 5.22
N LEU A 63 -1.60 -2.90 6.32
CA LEU A 63 -2.73 -3.70 6.79
C LEU A 63 -3.89 -3.68 5.80
N MET A 64 -4.18 -2.52 5.18
CA MET A 64 -5.21 -2.38 4.16
C MET A 64 -4.88 -3.21 2.91
N VAL A 65 -3.63 -3.18 2.45
CA VAL A 65 -3.18 -3.98 1.29
C VAL A 65 -3.24 -5.47 1.61
N TYR A 66 -2.79 -5.86 2.80
CA TYR A 66 -2.80 -7.25 3.23
C TYR A 66 -4.23 -7.80 3.33
N SER A 67 -5.16 -7.05 3.93
CA SER A 67 -6.56 -7.46 3.97
C SER A 67 -7.16 -7.57 2.57
N ALA A 68 -6.85 -6.63 1.68
CA ALA A 68 -7.34 -6.61 0.29
C ALA A 68 -6.85 -7.80 -0.55
N GLN A 69 -5.70 -8.38 -0.20
CA GLN A 69 -5.21 -9.58 -0.86
C GLN A 69 -6.00 -10.84 -0.46
N LEU A 70 -6.57 -10.86 0.76
CA LEU A 70 -7.22 -12.04 1.32
C LEU A 70 -8.71 -12.10 0.98
N ASP A 71 -9.39 -10.96 0.87
CA ASP A 71 -10.84 -10.89 0.70
C ASP A 71 -11.25 -9.64 -0.10
N SER A 72 -12.54 -9.55 -0.42
CA SER A 72 -13.22 -8.38 -0.97
C SER A 72 -13.00 -7.11 -0.13
N TYR A 73 -13.02 -5.96 -0.78
CA TYR A 73 -12.79 -4.66 -0.15
C TYR A 73 -13.87 -4.29 0.87
N GLU A 74 -15.08 -4.82 0.70
CA GLU A 74 -16.19 -4.68 1.64
C GLU A 74 -15.88 -5.40 2.95
N ASN A 75 -15.49 -6.69 2.88
CA ASN A 75 -15.13 -7.50 4.04
C ASN A 75 -13.88 -6.98 4.74
N CYS A 76 -12.93 -6.38 4.00
CA CYS A 76 -11.76 -5.73 4.58
C CYS A 76 -12.12 -4.68 5.63
N ASN A 77 -13.21 -3.93 5.43
CA ASN A 77 -13.60 -2.89 6.39
C ASN A 77 -14.07 -3.50 7.70
N GLU A 78 -14.81 -4.61 7.65
CA GLU A 78 -15.23 -5.33 8.85
C GLU A 78 -14.03 -5.88 9.60
N VAL A 79 -13.08 -6.51 8.90
CA VAL A 79 -11.85 -7.05 9.50
C VAL A 79 -11.05 -5.94 10.18
N LEU A 80 -10.81 -4.81 9.49
CA LEU A 80 -10.05 -3.69 10.06
C LEU A 80 -10.78 -3.06 11.27
N GLU A 81 -12.11 -2.95 11.22
CA GLU A 81 -12.88 -2.48 12.37
C GLU A 81 -12.77 -3.45 13.56
N LYS A 82 -12.83 -4.77 13.34
CA LYS A 82 -12.77 -5.75 14.43
C LYS A 82 -11.41 -5.85 15.10
N TYR A 83 -10.32 -5.74 14.35
CA TYR A 83 -8.98 -5.98 14.89
C TYR A 83 -8.27 -4.70 15.36
N ILE A 84 -8.53 -3.56 14.73
CA ILE A 84 -7.83 -2.30 15.03
C ILE A 84 -8.78 -1.12 15.29
N ASP A 85 -10.09 -1.36 15.39
CA ASP A 85 -11.14 -0.36 15.70
C ASP A 85 -11.12 0.87 14.77
N ILE A 86 -10.73 0.66 13.50
CA ILE A 86 -10.65 1.72 12.51
C ILE A 86 -11.60 1.45 11.36
N LYS A 87 -12.49 2.43 11.17
CA LYS A 87 -13.40 2.48 10.03
C LYS A 87 -12.68 3.02 8.82
N VAL A 88 -12.49 2.15 7.83
CA VAL A 88 -12.01 2.50 6.50
C VAL A 88 -13.14 2.24 5.50
N SER A 89 -13.17 2.98 4.40
CA SER A 89 -14.10 2.69 3.32
C SER A 89 -13.48 1.75 2.30
N ALA A 90 -14.30 0.88 1.69
CA ALA A 90 -13.86 -0.02 0.62
C ALA A 90 -13.12 0.72 -0.51
N SER A 91 -13.58 1.92 -0.88
CA SER A 91 -12.91 2.75 -1.89
C SER A 91 -11.51 3.22 -1.47
N GLN A 92 -11.27 3.46 -0.17
CA GLN A 92 -9.92 3.80 0.31
C GLN A 92 -9.01 2.57 0.29
N VAL A 93 -9.51 1.40 0.69
CA VAL A 93 -8.77 0.14 0.59
C VAL A 93 -8.39 -0.13 -0.86
N TRP A 94 -9.33 -0.02 -1.79
CA TRP A 94 -9.09 -0.17 -3.23
C TRP A 94 -8.03 0.79 -3.76
N ARG A 95 -8.08 2.08 -3.38
CA ARG A 95 -7.07 3.08 -3.82
C ARG A 95 -5.67 2.71 -3.36
N VAL A 96 -5.52 2.31 -2.08
CA VAL A 96 -4.22 1.91 -1.54
C VAL A 96 -3.73 0.64 -2.23
N ALA A 97 -4.58 -0.38 -2.35
CA ALA A 97 -4.27 -1.63 -3.02
C ALA A 97 -3.83 -1.42 -4.48
N ASN A 98 -4.54 -0.57 -5.24
CA ASN A 98 -4.17 -0.27 -6.63
C ASN A 98 -2.80 0.40 -6.75
N VAL A 99 -2.48 1.37 -5.88
CA VAL A 99 -1.17 2.05 -5.94
C VAL A 99 -0.03 1.05 -5.70
N TYR A 100 -0.14 0.18 -4.70
CA TYR A 100 0.86 -0.85 -4.46
C TYR A 100 0.87 -1.92 -5.57
N GLY A 101 -0.30 -2.27 -6.12
CA GLY A 101 -0.40 -3.21 -7.25
C GLY A 101 0.30 -2.70 -8.52
N GLU A 102 0.15 -1.41 -8.84
CA GLU A 102 0.87 -0.77 -9.94
C GLU A 102 2.38 -0.75 -9.72
N GLU A 103 2.84 -0.49 -8.48
CA GLU A 103 4.26 -0.53 -8.13
C GLU A 103 4.86 -1.94 -8.27
N VAL A 104 4.13 -2.96 -7.80
CA VAL A 104 4.55 -4.37 -7.96
C VAL A 104 4.56 -4.79 -9.42
N GLY A 105 3.56 -4.38 -10.21
CA GLY A 105 3.47 -4.68 -11.64
C GLY A 105 4.69 -4.20 -12.45
N LYS A 106 5.29 -3.06 -12.07
CA LYS A 106 6.53 -2.56 -12.70
C LYS A 106 7.73 -3.49 -12.50
N THR A 107 7.75 -4.25 -11.40
CA THR A 107 8.86 -5.16 -11.07
C THR A 107 8.70 -6.52 -11.74
N ILE A 108 7.46 -6.97 -11.97
CA ILE A 108 7.16 -8.27 -12.59
C ILE A 108 7.34 -8.25 -14.12
N SER A 109 7.36 -7.05 -14.72
CA SER A 109 7.49 -6.82 -16.17
C SER A 109 8.87 -7.16 -16.77
N GLU A 110 9.84 -7.65 -15.99
CA GLU A 110 11.11 -8.10 -16.56
C GLU A 110 10.86 -9.33 -17.45
N GLU A 111 11.29 -9.28 -18.72
CA GLU A 111 11.24 -10.43 -19.62
C GLU A 111 11.85 -11.64 -18.90
N ILE A 112 11.06 -12.71 -18.74
CA ILE A 112 11.55 -13.95 -18.16
C ILE A 112 12.52 -14.56 -19.18
N VAL A 113 13.81 -14.23 -19.04
CA VAL A 113 14.88 -14.82 -19.84
C VAL A 113 15.08 -16.25 -19.37
N LEU A 114 14.45 -17.19 -20.07
CA LEU A 114 14.69 -18.62 -19.84
C LEU A 114 16.11 -18.95 -20.32
N THR A 115 16.93 -19.47 -19.41
CA THR A 115 18.25 -19.99 -19.80
C THR A 115 18.08 -21.22 -20.70
N PRO A 116 18.82 -21.31 -21.81
CA PRO A 116 18.77 -22.47 -22.70
C PRO A 116 18.88 -23.79 -21.92
N CYS A 117 18.04 -24.76 -22.30
CA CYS A 117 18.05 -26.08 -21.69
C CYS A 117 19.16 -26.94 -22.32
N LYS A 118 19.77 -27.84 -21.54
CA LYS A 118 20.65 -28.86 -22.13
C LYS A 118 19.81 -29.84 -22.95
N LYS A 119 20.37 -30.40 -24.02
CA LYS A 119 19.64 -31.24 -24.97
C LYS A 119 19.06 -32.51 -24.34
N GLU A 120 19.71 -33.01 -23.29
CA GLU A 120 19.34 -34.21 -22.54
C GLU A 120 18.57 -33.92 -21.23
N GLU A 121 18.27 -32.65 -20.95
CA GLU A 121 17.64 -32.25 -19.68
C GLU A 121 16.12 -32.41 -19.73
N VAL A 122 15.56 -33.16 -18.77
CA VAL A 122 14.11 -33.31 -18.61
C VAL A 122 13.53 -32.01 -18.07
N ILE A 123 12.49 -31.52 -18.75
CA ILE A 123 11.72 -30.33 -18.37
C ILE A 123 10.35 -30.78 -17.85
N TYR A 124 9.97 -30.27 -16.70
CA TYR A 124 8.63 -30.43 -16.15
C TYR A 124 7.81 -29.17 -16.43
N GLY A 125 6.56 -29.38 -16.83
CA GLY A 125 5.55 -28.35 -16.98
C GLY A 125 4.40 -28.61 -16.01
N MET A 126 4.14 -27.67 -15.12
CA MET A 126 2.88 -27.63 -14.37
C MET A 126 2.00 -26.59 -15.04
N ALA A 127 0.72 -26.91 -15.22
CA ALA A 127 -0.27 -25.95 -15.69
C ALA A 127 -1.51 -26.11 -14.83
N ASP A 128 -1.99 -24.99 -14.31
CA ASP A 128 -3.27 -24.89 -13.62
C ASP A 128 -4.10 -23.79 -14.26
N GLY A 129 -5.42 -23.89 -14.14
CA GLY A 129 -6.36 -22.98 -14.77
C GLY A 129 -7.47 -22.58 -13.81
N SER A 130 -7.89 -21.32 -13.87
CA SER A 130 -9.07 -20.85 -13.14
C SER A 130 -9.96 -20.03 -14.05
N MET A 131 -11.27 -20.09 -13.78
CA MET A 131 -12.24 -19.24 -14.46
C MET A 131 -12.35 -17.91 -13.71
N ILE A 132 -12.07 -16.80 -14.39
CA ILE A 132 -12.20 -15.45 -13.86
C ILE A 132 -13.34 -14.75 -14.59
N PHE A 133 -14.31 -14.23 -13.83
CA PHE A 133 -15.39 -13.44 -14.41
C PHE A 133 -14.91 -12.02 -14.70
N THR A 134 -14.99 -11.62 -15.97
CA THR A 134 -14.64 -10.28 -16.46
C THR A 134 -15.91 -9.51 -16.82
N ARG A 135 -15.90 -8.18 -16.59
CA ARG A 135 -17.10 -7.35 -16.82
C ARG A 135 -17.53 -7.26 -18.28
N GLU A 136 -16.57 -7.22 -19.20
CA GLU A 136 -16.84 -7.01 -20.63
C GLU A 136 -17.05 -8.34 -21.38
N GLU A 137 -16.33 -9.39 -21.00
CA GLU A 137 -16.24 -10.62 -21.79
C GLU A 137 -16.78 -11.86 -21.05
N GLY A 138 -17.31 -11.67 -19.83
CA GLY A 138 -17.87 -12.76 -19.03
C GLY A 138 -16.79 -13.67 -18.45
N TRP A 139 -17.13 -14.96 -18.25
CA TRP A 139 -16.21 -15.96 -17.70
C TRP A 139 -15.06 -16.26 -18.68
N LYS A 140 -13.84 -15.90 -18.31
CA LYS A 140 -12.61 -16.24 -19.04
C LYS A 140 -11.79 -17.28 -18.30
N GLU A 141 -11.26 -18.23 -19.04
CA GLU A 141 -10.25 -19.14 -18.49
C GLU A 141 -8.88 -18.48 -18.51
N VAL A 142 -8.23 -18.42 -17.34
CA VAL A 142 -6.84 -17.97 -17.19
C VAL A 142 -6.00 -19.15 -16.77
N LYS A 143 -4.90 -19.38 -17.50
CA LYS A 143 -3.97 -20.47 -17.23
C LYS A 143 -2.67 -19.92 -16.66
N VAL A 144 -2.15 -20.59 -15.65
CA VAL A 144 -0.84 -20.31 -15.07
C VAL A 144 0.01 -21.56 -15.25
N GLY A 145 1.12 -21.38 -15.95
CA GLY A 145 2.10 -22.42 -16.18
C GLY A 145 3.33 -22.22 -15.28
N ARG A 146 4.01 -23.30 -14.90
CA ARG A 146 5.38 -23.27 -14.41
C ARG A 146 6.19 -24.23 -15.25
N ILE A 147 7.34 -23.77 -15.72
CA ILE A 147 8.29 -24.60 -16.44
C ILE A 147 9.55 -24.66 -15.61
N PHE A 148 9.99 -25.87 -15.26
CA PHE A 148 11.22 -26.05 -14.51
C PHE A 148 12.03 -27.26 -14.96
N LYS A 149 13.34 -27.13 -14.77
CA LYS A 149 14.32 -28.17 -15.10
C LYS A 149 14.33 -29.25 -14.03
N SER A 150 14.52 -30.51 -14.42
CA SER A 150 14.74 -31.62 -13.49
C SER A 150 15.91 -31.36 -12.51
N SER A 151 16.94 -30.65 -12.96
CA SER A 151 18.08 -30.21 -12.13
C SER A 151 17.70 -29.19 -11.05
N SER A 152 16.56 -28.51 -11.17
CA SER A 152 16.04 -27.54 -10.20
C SER A 152 15.15 -28.17 -9.12
N CYS A 153 14.84 -29.48 -9.22
CA CYS A 153 13.99 -30.18 -8.26
C CYS A 153 14.76 -30.57 -6.99
N ILE A 154 14.28 -30.14 -5.81
CA ILE A 154 14.89 -30.50 -4.51
C ILE A 154 14.35 -31.83 -4.01
N HIS A 155 15.06 -32.92 -4.22
CA HIS A 155 14.61 -34.26 -3.78
C HIS A 155 14.67 -34.39 -2.25
N ALA A 156 13.51 -34.55 -1.61
CA ALA A 156 13.42 -34.84 -0.17
C ALA A 156 13.33 -36.36 0.03
N GLY A 157 14.48 -37.04 -0.05
CA GLY A 157 14.55 -38.51 0.05
C GLY A 157 13.87 -39.23 -1.12
N ASP A 158 13.12 -40.31 -0.84
CA ASP A 158 12.45 -41.15 -1.86
C ASP A 158 11.15 -40.54 -2.44
N LYS A 159 10.81 -39.29 -2.10
CA LYS A 159 9.59 -38.62 -2.58
C LYS A 159 9.94 -37.43 -3.48
N PRO A 160 9.15 -37.18 -4.55
CA PRO A 160 9.41 -36.09 -5.46
C PRO A 160 9.38 -34.74 -4.73
N GLY A 161 10.37 -33.93 -5.11
CA GLY A 161 10.80 -32.71 -4.46
C GLY A 161 10.02 -31.43 -4.78
N LEU A 162 10.17 -30.44 -3.90
CA LEU A 162 9.65 -29.06 -4.08
C LEU A 162 10.52 -28.28 -5.10
N ASP A 163 9.88 -27.41 -5.88
CA ASP A 163 10.49 -26.57 -6.92
C ASP A 163 10.79 -25.13 -6.44
N LYS A 164 11.78 -24.48 -7.06
CA LYS A 164 12.21 -23.10 -6.73
C LYS A 164 11.82 -22.05 -7.78
N GLN A 165 10.98 -22.38 -8.77
CA GLN A 165 10.81 -21.54 -9.97
C GLN A 165 9.47 -20.78 -9.99
N PHE A 166 9.52 -19.55 -10.49
CA PHE A 166 8.37 -18.62 -10.51
C PHE A 166 7.33 -18.97 -11.60
N PRO A 167 6.04 -18.68 -11.38
CA PRO A 167 4.97 -18.90 -12.36
C PRO A 167 5.07 -18.01 -13.60
N VAL A 168 4.71 -18.59 -14.74
CA VAL A 168 4.50 -17.96 -16.05
C VAL A 168 3.00 -17.82 -16.28
N PHE A 169 2.53 -16.60 -16.54
CA PHE A 169 1.11 -16.31 -16.76
C PHE A 169 0.78 -16.29 -18.25
N GLY A 170 -0.32 -16.95 -18.66
CA GLY A 170 -0.80 -16.95 -20.04
C GLY A 170 -2.33 -16.89 -20.11
N LEU A 171 -2.87 -15.94 -20.85
CA LEU A 171 -4.31 -15.90 -21.15
C LEU A 171 -4.59 -16.84 -22.33
N SER A 172 -5.59 -17.72 -22.16
CA SER A 172 -6.14 -18.48 -23.29
C SER A 172 -6.87 -17.50 -24.20
N LYS A 173 -6.51 -17.47 -25.48
CA LYS A 173 -7.32 -16.84 -26.52
C LYS A 173 -8.58 -17.65 -26.80
#